data_AF-A0A8T4PDN6-F1
#
_entry.id   AF-A0A8T4PDN6-F1
#
_cell.length_a   1.000
_cell.length_b   1.000
_cell.length_c   1.000
_cell.angle_alpha   90.00
_cell.angle_beta   90.00
_cell.angle_gamma   90.00
#
_symmetry.space_group_name_H-M   'P 1'
#
loop_
_entity.id
_entity.type
_entity.pdbx_description
1 polymer ?
#
loop_
_entity_poly.entity_id
_entity_poly.type
_entity_poly.pdbx_seq_one_letter_code
_entity_poly.pdbx_strand_id
1 'polypeptide(L)'
;MHNDVKTIIIFSIIFTVFLINNINNISAEMLVSEVGVQYDSKILEKFESNTFANVIIILEESVDIDNFVTEFSNDEFKDVINRNIPNKSSNRFGAKISEDAFFKLLQDERVENIEYNWVGYAGPISKECGNWSSLSKSLIFMASLILITLILYSLIKKIIGK
;
A
#
# COMPACT_ATOMS: atom_id res chain seq x y z
N MET A 1 -18.40 24.38 34.79
CA MET A 1 -19.34 23.99 33.72
C MET A 1 -19.10 24.71 32.41
N HIS A 2 -19.23 26.04 32.32
CA HIS A 2 -19.16 26.71 31.00
C HIS A 2 -17.77 26.68 30.32
N ASN A 3 -16.69 26.67 31.11
CA ASN A 3 -15.32 26.51 30.59
C ASN A 3 -15.00 25.06 30.21
N ASP A 4 -15.55 24.09 30.94
CA ASP A 4 -15.27 22.66 30.70
C ASP A 4 -15.85 22.21 29.35
N VAL A 5 -17.06 22.70 29.00
CA VAL A 5 -17.71 22.41 27.72
C VAL A 5 -16.93 23.02 26.54
N LYS A 6 -16.43 24.25 26.67
CA LYS A 6 -15.61 24.90 25.63
C LYS A 6 -14.31 24.13 25.38
N THR A 7 -13.66 23.65 26.45
CA THR A 7 -12.45 22.83 26.35
C THR A 7 -12.70 21.51 25.63
N ILE A 8 -13.81 20.83 25.92
CA ILE A 8 -14.19 19.57 25.24
C ILE A 8 -14.42 19.81 23.75
N ILE A 9 -15.13 20.89 23.38
CA ILE A 9 -15.40 21.22 21.98
C ILE A 9 -14.10 21.51 21.21
N ILE A 10 -13.21 22.32 21.77
CA ILE A 10 -11.91 22.65 21.14
C ILE A 10 -11.08 21.38 20.94
N PHE A 11 -11.02 20.51 21.94
CA PHE A 11 -10.29 19.25 21.85
C PHE A 11 -10.86 18.32 20.78
N SER A 12 -12.19 18.24 20.66
CA SER A 12 -12.87 17.42 19.66
C SER A 12 -12.62 17.91 18.22
N ILE A 13 -12.55 19.23 18.01
CA ILE A 13 -12.20 19.82 16.71
C ILE A 13 -10.74 19.49 16.35
N ILE A 14 -9.80 19.68 17.28
CA ILE A 14 -8.37 19.37 17.07
C ILE A 14 -8.19 17.88 16.73
N PHE A 15 -8.91 17.01 17.44
CA PHE A 15 -8.88 15.56 17.21
C PHE A 15 -9.42 15.19 15.82
N THR A 16 -10.50 15.82 15.37
CA THR A 16 -11.10 15.57 14.05
C THR A 16 -10.13 15.96 12.92
N VAL A 17 -9.48 17.12 13.04
CA VAL A 17 -8.46 17.58 12.08
C VAL A 17 -7.26 16.63 12.06
N PHE A 18 -6.83 16.15 13.23
CA PHE A 18 -5.75 15.17 13.33
C PHE A 18 -6.12 13.83 12.67
N LEU A 19 -7.34 13.33 12.86
CA LEU A 19 -7.81 12.09 12.20
C LEU A 19 -7.82 12.23 10.68
N ILE A 20 -8.38 13.33 10.16
CA ILE A 20 -8.46 13.58 8.71
C ILE A 20 -7.06 13.63 8.07
N ASN A 21 -6.09 14.29 8.72
CA ASN A 21 -4.72 14.36 8.22
C ASN A 21 -3.96 13.02 8.26
N ASN A 22 -4.35 12.08 9.13
CA ASN A 22 -3.74 10.75 9.18
C ASN A 22 -4.38 9.78 8.17
N ILE A 23 -5.67 9.90 7.87
CA ILE A 23 -6.36 9.07 6.86
C ILE A 23 -5.77 9.31 5.47
N ASN A 24 -5.42 10.55 5.13
CA ASN A 24 -4.79 10.89 3.85
C ASN A 24 -3.33 10.42 3.70
N ASN A 25 -2.75 9.81 4.75
CA ASN A 25 -1.37 9.33 4.79
C ASN A 25 -1.28 7.80 4.92
N ILE A 26 -2.36 7.07 4.66
CA ILE A 26 -2.31 5.61 4.54
C ILE A 26 -1.40 5.30 3.36
N SER A 27 -0.15 4.93 3.67
CA SER A 27 0.79 4.44 2.69
C SER A 27 0.25 3.16 2.08
N ALA A 28 0.36 3.02 0.76
CA ALA A 28 0.11 1.77 0.02
C ALA A 28 0.46 0.55 0.87
N GLU A 29 -0.55 -0.25 1.18
CA GLU A 29 -0.38 -1.50 1.89
C GLU A 29 -0.01 -2.59 0.87
N MET A 30 0.96 -3.42 1.23
CA MET A 30 1.23 -4.66 0.51
C MET A 30 0.19 -5.68 0.95
N LEU A 31 -0.63 -6.11 0.01
CA LEU A 31 -1.67 -7.13 0.22
C LEU A 31 -1.17 -8.48 -0.29
N VAL A 32 -1.86 -9.55 0.08
CA VAL A 32 -1.51 -10.92 -0.32
C VAL A 32 -2.74 -11.61 -0.90
N SER A 33 -2.60 -12.27 -2.05
CA SER A 33 -3.67 -13.08 -2.66
C SER A 33 -3.86 -14.42 -1.94
N GLU A 34 -4.93 -15.14 -2.29
CA GLU A 34 -5.22 -16.47 -1.72
C GLU A 34 -4.11 -17.50 -1.99
N VAL A 35 -3.40 -17.36 -3.12
CA VAL A 35 -2.27 -18.23 -3.52
C VAL A 35 -0.91 -17.70 -3.07
N GLY A 36 -0.88 -16.60 -2.28
CA GLY A 36 0.35 -16.08 -1.67
C GLY A 36 1.08 -15.00 -2.47
N VAL A 37 0.54 -14.54 -3.60
CA VAL A 37 1.12 -13.45 -4.41
C VAL A 37 1.00 -12.14 -3.63
N GLN A 38 2.12 -11.47 -3.39
CA GLN A 38 2.12 -10.14 -2.77
C GLN A 38 1.85 -9.05 -3.81
N TYR A 39 1.10 -8.01 -3.47
CA TYR A 39 0.87 -6.90 -4.40
C TYR A 39 0.66 -5.54 -3.74
N ASP A 40 1.03 -4.48 -4.43
CA ASP A 40 0.79 -3.09 -3.99
C ASP A 40 -0.69 -2.69 -4.25
N SER A 41 -1.42 -2.34 -3.19
CA SER A 41 -2.82 -1.88 -3.27
C SER A 41 -3.04 -0.67 -4.20
N LYS A 42 -2.03 0.16 -4.47
CA LYS A 42 -2.12 1.27 -5.45
C LYS A 42 -2.41 0.81 -6.88
N ILE A 43 -2.14 -0.45 -7.20
CA ILE A 43 -2.46 -1.00 -8.52
C ILE A 43 -3.98 -0.99 -8.72
N LEU A 44 -4.76 -1.34 -7.69
CA LEU A 44 -6.22 -1.29 -7.71
C LEU A 44 -6.73 0.15 -7.87
N GLU A 45 -6.19 1.09 -7.09
CA GLU A 45 -6.52 2.52 -7.22
C GLU A 45 -6.23 3.06 -8.63
N LYS A 46 -5.19 2.52 -9.28
CA LYS A 46 -4.84 2.93 -10.65
C LYS A 46 -5.90 2.49 -11.66
N PHE A 47 -6.51 1.32 -11.49
CA PHE A 47 -7.54 0.81 -12.40
C PHE A 47 -8.85 1.60 -12.34
N GLU A 48 -9.17 2.22 -11.19
CA GLU A 48 -10.35 3.11 -11.09
C GLU A 48 -10.28 4.31 -12.04
N SER A 49 -9.07 4.72 -12.43
CA SER A 49 -8.83 5.93 -13.21
C SER A 49 -8.16 5.68 -14.57
N ASN A 50 -7.64 4.48 -14.83
CA ASN A 50 -6.88 4.15 -16.03
C ASN A 50 -7.08 2.69 -16.44
N THR A 51 -7.12 2.41 -17.74
CA THR A 51 -7.22 1.04 -18.26
C THR A 51 -5.98 0.18 -17.99
N PHE A 52 -4.83 0.82 -17.76
CA PHE A 52 -3.56 0.13 -17.53
C PHE A 52 -2.84 0.67 -16.29
N ALA A 53 -2.20 -0.23 -15.56
CA ALA A 53 -1.29 0.08 -14.46
C ALA A 53 0.15 -0.29 -14.83
N ASN A 54 1.10 0.58 -14.50
CA ASN A 54 2.53 0.26 -14.62
C ASN A 54 2.95 -0.57 -13.41
N VAL A 55 3.50 -1.75 -13.64
CA VAL A 55 3.91 -2.66 -12.56
C VAL A 55 5.31 -3.21 -12.78
N ILE A 56 5.88 -3.73 -11.72
CA ILE A 56 7.03 -4.63 -11.73
C ILE A 56 6.52 -5.98 -11.23
N ILE A 57 6.70 -7.02 -12.05
CA ILE A 57 6.30 -8.38 -11.73
C ILE A 57 7.57 -9.15 -11.37
N ILE A 58 7.53 -9.85 -10.24
CA ILE A 58 8.59 -10.72 -9.76
C ILE A 58 8.05 -12.15 -9.83
N LEU A 59 8.74 -12.98 -10.61
CA LEU A 59 8.45 -14.40 -10.78
C LEU A 59 9.44 -15.23 -9.96
N GLU A 60 9.10 -16.49 -9.72
CA GLU A 60 10.05 -17.47 -9.22
C GLU A 60 11.31 -17.54 -10.10
N GLU A 61 12.47 -17.79 -9.47
CA GLU A 61 13.76 -17.85 -10.15
C GLU A 61 13.81 -18.85 -11.32
N SER A 62 12.97 -19.89 -11.27
CA SER A 62 12.95 -20.98 -12.26
C SER A 62 12.18 -20.65 -13.55
N VAL A 63 11.40 -19.57 -13.55
CA VAL A 63 10.47 -19.24 -14.63
C VAL A 63 11.20 -18.49 -15.74
N ASP A 64 10.87 -18.75 -17.00
CA ASP A 64 11.39 -17.96 -18.11
C ASP A 64 10.43 -16.79 -18.41
N ILE A 65 10.90 -15.54 -18.28
CA ILE A 65 10.07 -14.33 -18.47
C ILE A 65 9.51 -14.28 -19.89
N ASP A 66 10.33 -14.57 -20.90
CA ASP A 66 9.92 -14.37 -22.29
C ASP A 66 8.81 -15.36 -22.64
N ASN A 67 8.92 -16.62 -22.21
CA ASN A 67 7.87 -17.61 -22.35
C ASN A 67 6.62 -17.26 -21.53
N PHE A 68 6.78 -16.85 -20.27
CA PHE A 68 5.67 -16.45 -19.39
C PHE A 68 4.82 -15.33 -20.02
N VAL A 69 5.47 -14.31 -20.56
CA VAL A 69 4.79 -13.16 -21.18
C VAL A 69 3.95 -13.57 -22.40
N THR A 70 4.35 -14.63 -23.13
CA THR A 70 3.57 -15.09 -24.30
C THR A 70 2.20 -15.66 -23.95
N GLU A 71 1.95 -15.99 -22.68
CA GLU A 71 0.65 -16.48 -22.21
C GLU A 71 -0.40 -15.35 -22.10
N PHE A 72 0.04 -14.09 -22.20
CA PHE A 72 -0.81 -12.91 -22.13
C PHE A 72 -0.97 -12.26 -23.51
N SER A 73 -2.16 -11.74 -23.78
CA SER A 73 -2.42 -10.99 -25.02
C SER A 73 -1.84 -9.57 -24.99
N ASN A 74 -1.72 -8.93 -26.16
CA ASN A 74 -1.27 -7.53 -26.25
C ASN A 74 -2.24 -6.51 -25.60
N ASP A 75 -3.49 -6.90 -25.37
CA ASP A 75 -4.47 -6.07 -24.66
C ASP A 75 -4.37 -6.24 -23.15
N GLU A 76 -3.73 -7.33 -22.70
CA GLU A 76 -3.44 -7.60 -21.30
C GLU A 76 -2.09 -7.01 -20.91
N PHE A 77 -1.06 -7.20 -21.73
CA PHE A 77 0.30 -6.76 -21.47
C PHE A 77 0.78 -5.79 -22.56
N LYS A 78 1.28 -4.63 -22.13
CA LYS A 78 1.88 -3.60 -22.99
C LYS A 78 3.23 -3.17 -22.44
N ASP A 79 4.09 -2.67 -23.33
CA ASP A 79 5.39 -2.08 -22.97
C ASP A 79 6.22 -2.97 -22.03
N VAL A 80 6.31 -4.27 -22.35
CA VAL A 80 7.08 -5.24 -21.56
C VAL A 80 8.57 -4.92 -21.67
N ILE A 81 9.20 -4.69 -20.52
CA ILE A 81 10.63 -4.41 -20.40
C ILE A 81 11.23 -5.49 -19.50
N ASN A 82 11.82 -6.50 -20.13
CA ASN A 82 12.60 -7.52 -19.42
C ASN A 82 13.84 -6.85 -18.81
N ARG A 83 13.99 -6.96 -17.49
CA ARG A 83 15.16 -6.43 -16.77
C ARG A 83 15.83 -7.55 -16.02
N ASN A 84 16.66 -8.29 -16.74
CA ASN A 84 17.69 -9.07 -16.09
C ASN A 84 18.68 -8.10 -15.42
N ILE A 85 18.65 -8.02 -14.08
CA ILE A 85 19.58 -7.18 -13.33
C ILE A 85 20.75 -8.06 -12.94
N PRO A 86 21.95 -7.85 -13.53
CA PRO A 86 23.11 -8.64 -13.19
C PRO A 86 23.34 -8.58 -11.68
N ASN A 87 23.53 -9.75 -11.06
CA ASN A 87 23.79 -9.96 -9.63
C ASN A 87 22.60 -9.78 -8.66
N LYS A 88 21.35 -9.80 -9.14
CA LYS A 88 20.18 -10.05 -8.28
C LYS A 88 19.46 -11.33 -8.72
N SER A 89 19.27 -12.25 -7.79
CA SER A 89 18.57 -13.54 -7.97
C SER A 89 17.04 -13.35 -8.06
N SER A 90 16.58 -12.29 -8.73
CA SER A 90 15.15 -12.02 -8.83
C SER A 90 14.77 -11.92 -10.29
N ASN A 91 13.99 -12.89 -10.75
CA ASN A 91 13.46 -12.95 -12.09
C ASN A 91 12.30 -11.96 -12.23
N ARG A 92 12.59 -10.73 -12.70
CA ARG A 92 11.63 -9.64 -12.67
C ARG A 92 11.62 -8.80 -13.94
N PHE A 93 10.45 -8.29 -14.29
CA PHE A 93 10.26 -7.43 -15.45
C PHE A 93 9.22 -6.35 -15.17
N GLY A 94 9.28 -5.26 -15.94
CA GLY A 94 8.27 -4.21 -15.91
C GLY A 94 7.29 -4.38 -17.05
N ALA A 95 6.01 -4.08 -16.81
CA ALA A 95 4.99 -4.07 -17.85
C ALA A 95 3.88 -3.07 -17.51
N LYS A 96 3.11 -2.68 -18.53
CA LYS A 96 1.77 -2.12 -18.35
C LYS A 96 0.77 -3.26 -18.44
N ILE A 97 -0.03 -3.43 -17.40
CA ILE A 97 -1.00 -4.52 -17.35
C ILE A 97 -2.44 -3.97 -17.26
N SER A 98 -3.38 -4.67 -17.87
CA SER A 98 -4.81 -4.44 -17.65
C SER A 98 -5.26 -5.01 -16.30
N GLU A 99 -6.47 -4.63 -15.87
CA GLU A 99 -7.08 -5.18 -14.66
C GLU A 99 -7.30 -6.70 -14.75
N ASP A 100 -7.78 -7.19 -15.89
CA ASP A 100 -7.95 -8.63 -16.13
C ASP A 100 -6.63 -9.39 -16.00
N ALA A 101 -5.55 -8.84 -16.58
CA ALA A 101 -4.22 -9.42 -16.50
C ALA A 101 -3.70 -9.43 -15.05
N PHE A 102 -3.96 -8.37 -14.29
CA PHE A 102 -3.62 -8.30 -12.88
C PHE A 102 -4.29 -9.42 -12.06
N PHE A 103 -5.60 -9.63 -12.22
CA PHE A 103 -6.28 -10.70 -11.50
C PHE A 103 -5.83 -12.10 -11.92
N LYS A 104 -5.45 -12.29 -13.18
CA LYS A 104 -4.81 -13.54 -13.62
C LYS A 104 -3.47 -13.78 -12.93
N LEU A 105 -2.62 -12.76 -12.82
CA LEU A 105 -1.34 -12.85 -12.14
C LEU A 105 -1.49 -13.17 -10.65
N LEU A 106 -2.54 -12.66 -10.00
CA LEU A 106 -2.83 -12.97 -8.58
C LEU A 106 -3.23 -14.43 -8.33
N GLN A 107 -3.49 -15.21 -9.37
CA GLN A 107 -3.87 -16.64 -9.32
C GLN A 107 -2.74 -17.55 -9.83
N ASP A 108 -1.62 -16.99 -10.25
CA ASP A 108 -0.51 -17.73 -10.83
C ASP A 108 0.58 -17.97 -9.78
N GLU A 109 0.76 -19.24 -9.38
CA GLU A 109 1.73 -19.65 -8.36
C GLU A 109 3.17 -19.31 -8.72
N ARG A 110 3.46 -19.08 -10.01
CA ARG A 110 4.79 -18.69 -10.50
C ARG A 110 5.13 -17.23 -10.18
N VAL A 111 4.14 -16.43 -9.78
CA VAL A 111 4.29 -15.01 -9.45
C VAL A 111 4.51 -14.88 -7.94
N GLU A 112 5.59 -14.22 -7.54
CA GLU A 112 5.88 -13.99 -6.11
C GLU A 112 5.29 -12.65 -5.65
N ASN A 113 5.47 -11.60 -6.46
CA ASN A 113 5.15 -10.23 -6.06
C ASN A 113 4.86 -9.32 -7.27
N ILE A 114 3.94 -8.37 -7.09
CA ILE A 114 3.56 -7.34 -8.08
C ILE A 114 3.62 -5.95 -7.43
N GLU A 115 4.61 -5.15 -7.82
CA GLU A 115 4.83 -3.81 -7.25
C GLU A 115 4.32 -2.71 -8.20
N TYR A 116 3.67 -1.67 -7.66
CA TYR A 116 3.29 -0.51 -8.45
C TYR A 116 4.51 0.31 -8.87
N ASN A 117 4.65 0.57 -10.17
CA ASN A 117 5.76 1.35 -10.72
C ASN A 117 5.33 2.80 -10.98
N TRP A 118 5.40 3.64 -9.94
CA TRP A 118 5.03 5.06 -10.02
C TRP A 118 5.87 5.85 -11.04
N VAL A 119 7.15 5.52 -11.21
CA VAL A 119 8.04 6.35 -12.05
C VAL A 119 7.75 6.20 -13.54
N GLY A 120 7.01 5.17 -13.96
CA GLY A 120 6.73 4.93 -15.39
C GLY A 120 8.00 4.76 -16.25
N TYR A 121 9.16 4.45 -15.66
CA TYR A 121 10.46 4.64 -16.31
C TYR A 121 11.41 3.43 -16.31
N ALA A 122 12.06 3.25 -17.47
CA ALA A 122 13.26 2.48 -17.77
C ALA A 122 14.48 3.01 -16.97
N GLY A 123 14.92 2.30 -15.93
CA GLY A 123 16.15 2.67 -15.18
C GLY A 123 16.24 2.05 -13.78
N PRO A 124 17.46 1.75 -13.28
CA PRO A 124 17.67 0.94 -12.08
C PRO A 124 17.08 1.62 -10.86
N ILE A 125 16.23 0.91 -10.14
CA ILE A 125 15.55 1.42 -8.96
C ILE A 125 16.58 1.61 -7.85
N SER A 126 16.89 2.86 -7.55
CA SER A 126 17.53 3.25 -6.31
C SER A 126 16.53 3.14 -5.16
N LYS A 127 16.90 2.27 -4.21
CA LYS A 127 16.67 2.30 -2.76
C LYS A 127 15.27 2.11 -2.17
N GLU A 128 15.27 1.13 -1.26
CA GLU A 128 14.54 1.04 0.02
C GLU A 128 13.10 0.51 -0.04
N CYS A 129 13.07 -0.82 -0.17
CA CYS A 129 12.02 -1.71 0.33
C CYS A 129 11.82 -1.51 1.86
N GLY A 130 10.56 -1.52 2.29
CA GLY A 130 10.17 -1.70 3.68
C GLY A 130 10.34 -0.46 4.56
N ASN A 131 9.45 0.52 4.40
CA ASN A 131 9.39 1.63 5.33
C ASN A 131 8.75 1.13 6.65
N TRP A 132 9.59 0.66 7.60
CA TRP A 132 9.22 0.39 9.00
C TRP A 132 8.56 1.58 9.71
N SER A 133 8.50 2.76 9.06
CA SER A 133 7.73 3.89 9.55
C SER A 133 6.20 3.70 9.52
N SER A 134 5.64 2.81 8.69
CA SER A 134 4.17 2.58 8.71
C SER A 134 3.73 1.87 9.99
N LEU A 135 4.46 0.82 10.40
CA LEU A 135 4.23 0.09 11.65
C LEU A 135 4.47 0.98 12.87
N SER A 136 5.53 1.81 12.87
CA SER A 136 5.77 2.73 13.97
C SER A 136 4.72 3.85 14.05
N LYS A 137 4.22 4.35 12.92
CA LYS A 137 3.10 5.32 12.88
C LYS A 137 1.79 4.71 13.39
N SER A 138 1.47 3.47 13.03
CA SER A 138 0.31 2.74 13.55
C SER A 138 0.39 2.55 15.07
N LEU A 139 1.56 2.17 15.60
CA LEU A 139 1.79 2.05 17.03
C LEU A 139 1.67 3.40 17.77
N ILE A 140 2.22 4.48 17.19
CA ILE A 140 2.08 5.84 17.74
C ILE A 140 0.61 6.28 17.73
N PHE A 141 -0.14 5.94 16.70
CA PHE A 141 -1.58 6.23 16.60
C PHE A 141 -2.37 5.51 17.70
N MET A 142 -2.15 4.21 17.89
CA MET A 142 -2.79 3.42 18.93
C MET A 142 -2.44 3.92 20.34
N ALA A 143 -1.17 4.24 20.60
CA ALA A 143 -0.74 4.83 21.87
C ALA A 143 -1.39 6.20 22.14
N SER A 144 -1.53 7.02 21.09
CA SER A 144 -2.22 8.32 21.17
C SER A 144 -3.70 8.16 21.49
N LEU A 145 -4.37 7.18 20.88
CA LEU A 145 -5.78 6.89 21.13
C LEU A 145 -6.02 6.48 22.60
N ILE A 146 -5.18 5.58 23.13
CA ILE A 146 -5.24 5.12 24.53
C ILE A 146 -5.07 6.29 25.49
N LEU A 147 -4.05 7.13 25.28
CA LEU A 147 -3.78 8.30 26.13
C LEU A 147 -4.97 9.28 26.13
N ILE A 148 -5.59 9.50 24.97
CA ILE A 148 -6.76 10.38 24.84
C ILE A 148 -7.96 9.81 25.60
N THR A 149 -8.25 8.51 25.50
CA THR A 149 -9.31 7.87 26.28
C THR A 149 -9.09 8.00 27.79
N LEU A 150 -7.85 7.90 28.26
CA LEU A 150 -7.52 8.08 29.68
C LEU A 150 -7.76 9.51 30.17
N ILE A 151 -7.41 10.51 29.34
CA ILE A 151 -7.66 11.94 29.63
C ILE A 151 -9.16 12.22 29.68
N LEU A 152 -9.93 11.75 28.69
CA LEU A 152 -11.39 11.87 28.64
C LEU A 152 -12.05 11.22 29.87
N TYR A 153 -11.64 10.00 30.22
CA TYR A 153 -12.15 9.31 31.40
C TYR A 153 -11.88 10.09 32.69
N SER A 154 -10.68 10.65 32.86
CA SER A 154 -10.32 11.49 34.00
C SER A 154 -11.17 12.76 34.10
N LEU A 155 -11.40 13.44 32.97
CA LEU A 155 -12.22 14.64 32.89
C LEU A 155 -13.70 14.35 33.21
N ILE A 156 -14.26 13.29 32.64
CA ILE A 156 -15.64 12.84 32.89
C ILE A 156 -15.81 12.47 34.37
N LYS A 157 -14.88 11.71 34.94
CA LYS A 157 -14.90 11.34 36.36
C LYS A 157 -14.86 12.59 37.27
N LYS A 158 -14.12 13.63 36.88
CA LYS A 158 -14.06 14.91 37.62
C LYS A 158 -15.34 15.74 37.55
N ILE A 159 -16.14 15.56 36.49
CA ILE A 159 -17.43 16.24 36.29
C ILE A 159 -18.56 15.49 37.02
N ILE A 160 -18.58 14.15 36.93
CA ILE A 160 -19.63 13.30 37.53
C ILE A 160 -19.38 13.03 39.02
N GLY A 161 -18.12 12.96 39.46
CA GLY A 161 -17.74 12.74 40.85
C GLY A 161 -17.81 13.98 41.74
N LYS A 162 -18.58 14.99 41.34
CA LYS A 162 -18.91 16.18 42.12
C LYS A 162 -20.38 16.16 42.51
#